data_AF-A0A963XFF7-F1
#
_entry.id   AF-A0A963XFF7-F1
#
_cell.length_a   1.000
_cell.length_b   1.000
_cell.length_c   1.000
_cell.angle_alpha   90.00
_cell.angle_beta   90.00
_cell.angle_gamma   90.00
#
_symmetry.space_group_name_H-M   'P 1'
#
loop_
_entity.id
_entity.type
_entity.pdbx_description
1 polymer ?
#
loop_
_entity_poly.entity_id
_entity_poly.type
_entity_poly.pdbx_seq_one_letter_code
_entity_poly.pdbx_strand_id
1 'polypeptide(L)'
;MSWTDERVELLKKMWTEGQSASQIAKELGGVTRNAVIGKVHRLGLSNRTGGAPEPARPAKAAEPAPKPEARPAARKAQPGKPEPRP
;
A
#
# COMPACT_ATOMS: atom_id res chain seq x y z
N MET A 1 10.35 11.73 -12.56
CA MET A 1 9.42 11.37 -13.66
C MET A 1 8.10 12.09 -13.44
N SER A 2 7.94 13.24 -14.08
CA SER A 2 6.73 14.05 -13.92
C SER A 2 5.58 13.44 -14.71
N TRP A 3 4.44 13.26 -14.05
CA TRP A 3 3.16 13.07 -14.73
C TRP A 3 2.81 14.42 -15.39
N THR A 4 3.19 14.58 -16.65
CA THR A 4 2.80 15.72 -17.47
C THR A 4 1.31 15.64 -17.80
N ASP A 5 0.71 16.78 -18.11
CA ASP A 5 -0.71 16.86 -18.40
C ASP A 5 -1.09 15.98 -19.61
N GLU A 6 -0.28 16.02 -20.67
CA GLU A 6 -0.42 15.15 -21.86
C GLU A 6 -0.46 13.66 -21.50
N ARG A 7 0.38 13.22 -20.55
CA ARG A 7 0.39 11.82 -20.08
C ARG A 7 -0.86 11.48 -19.29
N VAL A 8 -1.39 12.42 -18.52
CA VAL A 8 -2.66 12.25 -17.78
C VAL A 8 -3.85 12.19 -18.74
N GLU A 9 -3.86 13.03 -19.77
CA GLU A 9 -4.90 13.03 -20.81
C GLU A 9 -4.90 11.71 -21.61
N LEU A 10 -3.72 11.25 -22.05
CA LEU A 10 -3.59 9.98 -22.76
C LEU A 10 -4.05 8.80 -21.88
N LEU A 11 -3.65 8.81 -20.60
CA LEU A 11 -4.13 7.82 -19.63
C LEU A 11 -5.65 7.85 -19.51
N LYS A 12 -6.27 9.02 -19.36
CA LYS A 12 -7.75 9.13 -19.26
C LYS A 12 -8.43 8.62 -20.52
N LYS A 13 -7.92 8.97 -21.70
CA LYS A 13 -8.46 8.56 -23.00
C LYS A 13 -8.41 7.05 -23.16
N MET A 14 -7.21 6.46 -23.12
CA MET A 14 -7.02 5.02 -23.27
C MET A 14 -7.73 4.22 -22.16
N TRP A 15 -7.77 4.78 -20.95
CA TRP A 15 -8.55 4.20 -19.88
C TRP A 15 -10.04 4.20 -20.25
N THR A 16 -10.62 5.31 -20.67
CA THR A 16 -12.05 5.31 -21.09
C THR A 16 -12.32 4.33 -22.24
N GLU A 17 -11.35 4.12 -23.13
CA GLU A 17 -11.43 3.17 -24.27
C GLU A 17 -11.37 1.69 -23.91
N GLY A 18 -11.15 1.30 -22.64
CA GLY A 18 -11.09 -0.12 -22.31
C GLY A 18 -9.68 -0.66 -22.07
N GLN A 19 -8.62 0.10 -22.37
CA GLN A 19 -7.25 -0.42 -22.36
C GLN A 19 -6.79 -0.86 -20.97
N SER A 20 -5.92 -1.87 -20.95
CA SER A 20 -5.28 -2.40 -19.75
C SER A 20 -4.12 -1.50 -19.29
N ALA A 21 -3.87 -1.42 -17.97
CA ALA A 21 -2.77 -0.63 -17.43
C ALA A 21 -1.38 -0.97 -18.02
N SER A 22 -1.16 -2.24 -18.39
CA SER A 22 0.09 -2.68 -19.04
C SER A 22 0.23 -2.15 -20.47
N GLN A 23 -0.88 -1.97 -21.20
CA GLN A 23 -0.87 -1.39 -22.55
C GLN A 23 -0.65 0.12 -22.47
N ILE A 24 -1.36 0.80 -21.58
CA ILE A 24 -1.21 2.24 -21.34
C ILE A 24 0.23 2.57 -20.90
N ALA A 25 0.85 1.70 -20.08
CA ALA A 25 2.24 1.85 -19.69
C ALA A 25 3.23 1.72 -20.86
N LYS A 26 2.96 0.84 -21.82
CA LYS A 26 3.75 0.71 -23.06
C LYS A 26 3.63 1.96 -23.92
N GLU A 27 2.43 2.51 -24.04
CA GLU A 27 2.16 3.70 -24.86
C GLU A 27 2.78 4.97 -24.26
N LEU A 28 2.65 5.15 -22.93
CA LEU A 28 3.17 6.33 -22.24
C LEU A 28 4.69 6.39 -22.17
N GLY A 29 5.37 5.23 -22.21
CA GLY A 29 6.83 5.13 -22.19
C GLY A 29 7.50 5.62 -20.90
N GLY A 30 8.29 4.74 -20.25
CA GLY A 30 9.01 5.09 -19.02
C GLY A 30 8.11 5.19 -17.77
N VAL A 31 6.93 4.57 -17.81
CA VAL A 31 6.07 4.34 -16.64
C VAL A 31 5.72 2.85 -16.57
N THR A 32 5.62 2.30 -15.36
CA THR A 32 5.27 0.88 -15.17
C THR A 32 3.77 0.69 -15.01
N ARG A 33 3.27 -0.55 -15.18
CA ARG A 33 1.88 -0.92 -14.93
C ARG A 33 1.39 -0.41 -13.56
N ASN A 34 2.21 -0.55 -12.51
CA ASN A 34 1.87 -0.09 -11.17
C ASN A 34 1.79 1.43 -11.05
N ALA A 35 2.64 2.17 -11.78
CA ALA A 35 2.56 3.62 -11.80
C ALA A 35 1.24 4.12 -12.42
N VAL A 36 0.77 3.44 -13.48
CA VAL A 36 -0.52 3.73 -14.12
C VAL A 36 -1.68 3.44 -13.17
N ILE A 37 -1.70 2.26 -12.52
CA ILE A 37 -2.74 1.90 -11.52
C ILE A 37 -2.77 2.92 -10.38
N GLY A 38 -1.60 3.30 -9.86
CA GLY A 38 -1.49 4.30 -8.80
C GLY A 38 -2.02 5.67 -9.22
N LYS A 39 -1.78 6.09 -10.46
CA LYS A 39 -2.30 7.37 -10.97
C LYS A 39 -3.81 7.32 -11.21
N VAL A 40 -4.34 6.24 -11.77
CA VAL A 40 -5.79 6.00 -11.94
C VAL A 40 -6.50 6.09 -10.59
N HIS A 41 -5.96 5.43 -9.55
CA HIS A 41 -6.50 5.49 -8.18
C HIS A 41 -6.47 6.91 -7.61
N ARG A 42 -5.37 7.65 -7.78
CA ARG A 42 -5.28 9.04 -7.30
C ARG A 42 -6.20 10.01 -8.05
N LEU A 43 -6.53 9.71 -9.31
CA LEU A 43 -7.47 10.47 -10.12
C LEU A 43 -8.94 10.02 -9.94
N GLY A 44 -9.20 8.97 -9.16
CA GLY A 44 -10.57 8.45 -8.96
C GLY A 44 -11.18 7.77 -10.19
N LEU A 45 -10.36 7.37 -11.17
CA LEU A 45 -10.82 6.77 -12.44
C LEU A 45 -11.13 5.26 -12.33
N SER A 46 -11.14 4.67 -11.12
CA SER A 46 -11.18 3.21 -10.87
C SER A 46 -12.49 2.48 -11.24
N ASN A 47 -13.37 3.06 -12.04
CA ASN A 47 -14.72 2.53 -12.30
C ASN A 47 -14.78 1.27 -13.20
N ARG A 48 -13.64 0.78 -13.72
CA ARG A 48 -13.59 -0.34 -14.69
C ARG A 48 -13.03 -1.66 -14.15
N THR A 49 -12.21 -1.62 -13.11
CA THR A 49 -11.75 -2.82 -12.41
C THR A 49 -12.64 -3.01 -11.19
N GLY A 50 -13.70 -3.79 -11.35
CA GLY A 50 -14.62 -4.12 -10.27
C GLY A 50 -13.88 -4.65 -9.05
N GLY A 51 -14.07 -3.96 -7.92
CA GLY A 51 -13.87 -4.49 -6.58
C GLY A 51 -12.48 -4.36 -5.98
N ALA A 52 -12.29 -3.34 -5.14
CA ALA A 52 -11.86 -3.50 -3.75
C ALA A 52 -12.12 -2.18 -2.99
N PRO A 53 -12.42 -2.25 -1.69
CA PRO A 53 -13.53 -1.54 -1.09
C PRO A 53 -13.22 -0.08 -0.76
N GLU A 54 -14.28 0.64 -0.41
CA GLU A 54 -14.25 1.83 0.43
C GLU A 54 -13.01 1.84 1.36
N PRO A 55 -12.29 2.97 1.45
CA PRO A 55 -11.46 3.18 2.60
C PRO A 55 -12.41 3.32 3.80
N ALA A 56 -12.54 2.26 4.59
CA ALA A 56 -12.81 2.42 6.01
C ALA A 56 -11.70 3.33 6.54
N ARG A 57 -12.05 4.61 6.61
CA ARG A 57 -11.22 5.75 6.97
C ARG A 57 -10.50 5.45 8.28
N PRO A 58 -9.17 5.59 8.39
CA PRO A 58 -8.56 5.69 9.70
C PRO A 58 -8.78 7.10 10.25
N ALA A 59 -9.28 7.15 11.48
CA ALA A 59 -9.18 8.25 12.45
C ALA A 59 -10.11 9.47 12.31
N LYS A 60 -11.13 9.50 13.19
CA LYS A 60 -11.34 10.65 14.10
C LYS A 60 -12.01 10.22 15.41
N ALA A 61 -11.17 10.10 16.46
CA ALA A 61 -11.38 10.41 17.88
C ALA A 61 -12.69 10.04 18.59
N ALA A 62 -12.62 9.12 19.57
CA ALA A 62 -12.64 9.45 21.01
C ALA A 62 -12.84 8.19 21.87
N GLU A 63 -11.78 7.71 22.53
CA GLU A 63 -11.84 7.42 23.97
C GLU A 63 -10.41 7.43 24.55
N PRO A 64 -10.10 8.28 25.54
CA PRO A 64 -8.83 8.25 26.26
C PRO A 64 -8.98 7.32 27.47
N ALA A 65 -8.19 6.25 27.54
CA ALA A 65 -8.00 5.51 28.79
C ALA A 65 -6.53 5.11 28.95
N PRO A 66 -5.85 5.58 30.01
CA PRO A 66 -4.41 5.48 30.19
C PRO A 66 -4.00 4.21 30.94
N LYS A 67 -2.94 3.53 30.51
CA LYS A 67 -1.70 3.35 31.30
C LYS A 67 -0.72 2.38 30.61
N PRO A 68 0.57 2.72 30.58
CA PRO A 68 1.61 1.83 30.12
C PRO A 68 1.94 0.82 31.23
N GLU A 69 1.66 -0.46 31.02
CA GLU A 69 2.22 -1.51 31.87
C GLU A 69 3.38 -2.19 31.14
N ALA A 70 4.54 -1.55 31.26
CA ALA A 70 5.80 -2.27 31.23
C ALA A 70 5.80 -3.27 32.38
N ARG A 71 5.71 -4.57 32.08
CA ARG A 71 6.26 -5.61 32.94
C ARG A 71 7.16 -6.53 32.10
N PRO A 72 8.50 -6.41 32.23
CA PRO A 72 9.38 -7.45 31.75
C PRO A 72 9.34 -8.59 32.79
N ALA A 73 8.42 -9.54 32.63
CA ALA A 73 8.43 -10.74 33.43
C ALA A 73 9.35 -11.78 32.79
N ALA A 74 10.61 -11.69 33.19
CA ALA A 74 11.58 -12.76 33.08
C ALA A 74 11.00 -14.12 33.52
N ARG A 75 11.15 -15.13 32.65
CA ARG A 75 11.35 -16.57 32.89
C ARG A 75 10.64 -17.39 31.81
N LYS A 76 11.38 -17.71 30.75
CA LYS A 76 11.27 -19.02 30.09
C LYS A 76 12.66 -19.58 29.87
N ALA A 77 13.03 -20.45 30.82
CA ALA A 77 13.82 -21.67 30.66
C ALA A 77 15.08 -21.63 29.77
N GLN A 78 16.24 -21.48 30.41
CA GLN A 78 17.44 -22.23 30.01
C GLN A 78 17.70 -23.30 31.08
N PRO A 79 17.53 -24.60 30.78
CA PRO A 79 18.05 -25.65 31.64
C PRO A 79 19.44 -26.09 31.16
N GLY A 80 20.43 -25.84 32.01
CA GLY A 80 21.48 -26.82 32.31
C GLY A 80 22.59 -27.04 31.29
N LYS A 81 23.65 -26.23 31.38
CA LYS A 81 25.01 -26.78 31.38
C LYS A 81 25.97 -25.88 32.15
N PRO A 82 26.43 -26.32 33.32
CA PRO A 82 27.82 -26.13 33.66
C PRO A 82 28.45 -27.48 33.99
N GLU A 83 29.46 -27.81 33.20
CA GLU A 83 30.43 -28.88 33.41
C GLU A 83 31.28 -28.52 34.65
N PRO A 84 31.34 -29.35 35.70
CA PRO A 84 32.35 -29.17 36.74
C PRO A 84 33.58 -30.01 36.39
N ARG A 85 34.72 -29.34 36.15
CA ARG A 85 36.05 -29.93 36.32
C ARG A 85 36.59 -29.47 37.68
N PRO A 86 37.15 -30.39 38.46
CA PRO A 86 38.61 -30.48 38.54
C PRO A 86 39.17 -31.80 38.03
#